data_AF-A0A1S3EN81-F1
#
_entry.id   AF-A0A1S3EN81-F1
#
_cell.length_a   1.000
_cell.length_b   1.000
_cell.length_c   1.000
_cell.angle_alpha   90.00
_cell.angle_beta   90.00
_cell.angle_gamma   90.00
#
_symmetry.space_group_name_H-M   'P 1'
#
loop_
_entity.id
_entity.type
_entity.pdbx_description
1 polymer ?
#
loop_
_entity_poly.entity_id
_entity_poly.type
_entity_poly.pdbx_seq_one_letter_code
_entity_poly.pdbx_strand_id
1 'polypeptide(L)'
;MDAVGPSRRRARVSRLVSFSASHRLHRSPGQRLHLRWDRSRGVASTGEAIMEPLDHKNLDLDVAYFADTVSTTENVAVFIWENLQKLLPEGALYKVKVYETDNNIVVYKGE
;
A
#
# COMPACT_ATOMS: atom_id res chain seq x y z
N MET A 1 26.70 11.58 37.97
CA MET A 1 25.44 10.85 38.19
C MET A 1 24.55 11.19 37.02
N ASP A 2 24.66 10.44 35.92
CA ASP A 2 23.84 10.68 34.74
C ASP A 2 22.62 9.78 34.81
N ALA A 3 21.45 10.41 34.97
CA ALA A 3 20.18 9.72 34.99
C ALA A 3 19.91 9.16 33.59
N VAL A 4 20.06 7.84 33.42
CA VAL A 4 19.57 7.11 32.24
C VAL A 4 18.04 7.18 32.27
N GLY A 5 17.47 8.13 31.52
CA GLY A 5 16.03 8.24 31.33
C GLY A 5 15.42 6.97 30.72
N PRO A 6 14.11 6.73 30.90
CA PRO A 6 13.48 5.47 30.51
C PRO A 6 13.63 5.25 29.00
N SER A 7 14.26 4.12 28.64
CA SER A 7 14.40 3.68 27.26
C SER A 7 13.01 3.54 26.62
N ARG A 8 12.67 4.47 25.72
CA ARG A 8 11.41 4.42 24.97
C ARG A 8 11.39 3.14 24.13
N ARG A 9 10.56 2.17 24.53
CA ARG A 9 10.34 0.95 23.73
C ARG A 9 9.74 1.34 22.39
N ARG A 10 10.44 1.03 21.30
CA ARG A 10 9.92 1.15 19.94
C ARG A 10 9.10 -0.10 19.61
N ALA A 11 7.92 0.09 19.03
CA ALA A 11 7.08 -0.97 18.52
C ALA A 11 6.72 -0.69 17.06
N ARG A 12 6.38 -1.75 16.32
CA ARG A 12 5.84 -1.63 14.95
C ARG A 12 4.35 -1.97 15.01
N VAL A 13 3.53 -1.08 14.45
CA VAL A 13 2.10 -1.32 14.26
C VAL A 13 1.87 -1.62 12.79
N SER A 14 1.03 -2.59 12.49
CA SER A 14 0.65 -2.95 11.12
C SER A 14 -0.86 -2.93 11.00
N ARG A 15 -1.35 -2.49 9.85
CA ARG A 15 -2.76 -2.51 9.51
C ARG A 15 -2.91 -3.14 8.13
N LEU A 16 -3.83 -4.09 8.02
CA LEU A 16 -4.19 -4.70 6.75
C LEU A 16 -5.41 -3.98 6.17
N VAL A 17 -5.34 -3.68 4.88
CA VAL A 17 -6.46 -3.22 4.06
C VAL A 17 -6.46 -4.01 2.76
N SER A 18 -7.64 -4.18 2.17
CA SER A 18 -7.84 -4.89 0.91
C SER A 18 -8.70 -4.02 0.00
N PHE A 19 -8.34 -3.94 -1.28
CA PHE A 19 -9.10 -3.24 -2.31
C PHE A 19 -9.24 -4.14 -3.54
N SER A 20 -10.25 -3.89 -4.36
CA SER A 20 -10.47 -4.57 -5.63
C SER A 20 -10.05 -3.65 -6.77
N ALA A 21 -9.18 -4.11 -7.66
CA ALA A 21 -8.77 -3.34 -8.83
C ALA A 21 -8.62 -4.26 -10.04
N SER A 22 -8.72 -3.66 -11.22
CA SER A 22 -8.41 -4.31 -12.50
C SER A 22 -7.21 -3.61 -13.14
N HIS A 23 -6.41 -4.34 -13.88
CA HIS A 23 -5.29 -3.81 -14.64
C HIS A 23 -4.92 -4.77 -15.78
N ARG A 24 -4.11 -4.31 -16.72
CA ARG A 24 -3.56 -5.13 -17.80
C ARG A 24 -2.07 -4.84 -17.91
N LEU A 25 -1.28 -5.78 -17.41
CA LEU A 25 0.14 -5.82 -17.72
C LEU A 25 0.29 -5.91 -19.25
N HIS A 26 0.79 -4.86 -19.89
CA HIS A 26 1.14 -4.84 -21.31
C HIS A 26 2.40 -5.69 -21.55
N ARG A 27 2.31 -6.99 -21.22
CA ARG A 27 3.10 -8.13 -21.72
C ARG A 27 2.67 -9.50 -21.14
N SER A 28 1.47 -9.66 -20.58
CA SER A 28 0.84 -10.99 -20.37
C SER A 28 -0.67 -10.86 -20.09
N PRO A 29 -1.54 -11.68 -20.70
CA PRO A 29 -2.98 -11.62 -20.45
C PRO A 29 -3.38 -12.38 -19.18
N GLY A 30 -4.14 -11.72 -18.31
CA GLY A 30 -5.13 -12.35 -17.44
C GLY A 30 -4.69 -12.62 -16.01
N GLN A 31 -4.77 -11.60 -15.15
CA GLN A 31 -4.92 -11.81 -13.71
C GLN A 31 -5.99 -10.86 -13.17
N ARG A 32 -6.90 -11.41 -12.36
CA ARG A 32 -7.95 -10.70 -11.64
C ARG A 32 -7.68 -10.87 -10.15
N LEU A 33 -7.62 -9.77 -9.42
CA LEU A 33 -7.34 -9.78 -7.99
C LEU A 33 -8.64 -10.03 -7.23
N HIS A 34 -8.65 -11.03 -6.36
CA HIS A 34 -9.76 -11.31 -5.46
C HIS A 34 -9.24 -11.38 -4.03
N LEU A 35 -9.66 -10.45 -3.18
CA LEU A 35 -9.38 -10.46 -1.74
C LEU A 35 -10.69 -10.23 -0.96
N ARG A 36 -10.90 -11.03 0.10
CA ARG A 36 -12.12 -11.06 0.94
C ARG A 36 -11.96 -10.18 2.20
N TRP A 37 -13.07 -9.67 2.75
CA TRP A 37 -13.09 -8.61 3.79
C TRP A 37 -13.80 -8.98 5.11
N ASP A 38 -13.31 -8.39 6.23
CA ASP A 38 -14.02 -8.15 7.50
C ASP A 38 -13.72 -6.73 8.04
N ARG A 39 -14.76 -6.02 8.52
CA ARG A 39 -14.81 -4.58 8.75
C ARG A 39 -14.48 -4.23 10.21
N SER A 40 -13.26 -3.74 10.48
CA SER A 40 -12.99 -3.09 11.78
C SER A 40 -12.03 -1.87 11.70
N ARG A 41 -12.63 -0.69 11.93
CA ARG A 41 -12.07 0.62 12.35
C ARG A 41 -10.88 1.18 11.56
N GLY A 42 -11.11 1.92 10.47
CA GLY A 42 -10.09 2.61 9.66
C GLY A 42 -9.30 3.70 10.39
N VAL A 43 -8.00 3.80 10.09
CA VAL A 43 -7.20 5.03 10.31
C VAL A 43 -7.42 5.89 9.07
N ALA A 44 -7.83 7.15 9.23
CA ALA A 44 -8.25 8.03 8.13
C ALA A 44 -7.29 8.01 6.93
N SER A 45 -5.98 8.02 7.19
CA SER A 45 -4.93 8.02 6.15
C SER A 45 -4.93 6.81 5.22
N THR A 46 -5.44 5.65 5.64
CA THR A 46 -5.53 4.46 4.75
C THR A 46 -6.69 4.53 3.76
N GLY A 47 -7.76 5.26 4.12
CA GLY A 47 -8.86 5.52 3.19
C GLY A 47 -8.37 6.38 2.04
N GLU A 48 -7.78 7.53 2.37
CA GLU A 48 -7.31 8.54 1.42
C GLU A 48 -6.14 8.03 0.54
N ALA A 49 -5.15 7.35 1.12
CA ALA A 49 -3.97 6.92 0.36
C ALA A 49 -4.15 5.66 -0.48
N ILE A 50 -5.14 4.81 -0.15
CA ILE A 50 -5.28 3.46 -0.73
C ILE A 50 -6.68 3.24 -1.28
N MET A 51 -7.72 3.37 -0.44
CA MET A 51 -9.08 2.99 -0.83
C MET A 51 -9.65 3.93 -1.90
N GLU A 52 -9.59 5.24 -1.68
CA GLU A 52 -10.10 6.24 -2.63
C GLU A 52 -9.45 6.17 -4.02
N PRO A 53 -8.11 6.09 -4.13
CA PRO A 53 -7.47 6.04 -5.45
C PRO A 53 -7.52 4.66 -6.13
N LEU A 54 -7.65 3.54 -5.40
CA LEU A 54 -7.45 2.21 -5.99
C LEU A 54 -8.68 1.30 -5.98
N ASP A 55 -9.60 1.48 -5.04
CA ASP A 55 -10.73 0.55 -4.88
C ASP A 55 -11.78 0.72 -5.98
N HIS A 56 -12.17 -0.40 -6.57
CA HIS A 56 -13.07 -0.51 -7.73
C HIS A 56 -12.59 0.29 -8.97
N LYS A 57 -11.27 0.43 -9.15
CA LYS A 57 -10.66 1.14 -10.30
C LYS A 57 -10.00 0.21 -11.30
N ASN A 58 -9.89 0.68 -12.53
CA ASN A 58 -8.90 0.20 -13.48
C ASN A 58 -7.62 1.01 -13.30
N LEU A 59 -6.52 0.36 -12.87
CA LEU A 59 -5.29 1.07 -12.55
C LEU A 59 -4.74 1.84 -13.75
N ASP A 60 -4.72 1.23 -14.93
CA ASP A 60 -4.11 1.81 -16.14
C ASP A 60 -4.95 2.96 -16.73
N LEU A 61 -6.26 3.02 -16.42
CA LEU A 61 -7.18 4.01 -17.01
C LEU A 61 -7.61 5.09 -16.02
N ASP A 62 -7.86 4.72 -14.77
CA ASP A 62 -8.48 5.59 -13.77
C ASP A 62 -7.46 6.21 -12.82
N VAL A 63 -6.22 5.72 -12.78
CA VAL A 63 -5.19 6.17 -11.86
C VAL A 63 -4.03 6.77 -12.64
N ALA A 64 -3.96 8.10 -12.64
CA ALA A 64 -3.01 8.87 -13.45
C ALA A 64 -1.54 8.43 -13.31
N TYR A 65 -1.15 7.90 -12.14
CA TYR A 65 0.20 7.37 -11.91
C TYR A 65 0.57 6.22 -12.86
N PHE A 66 -0.40 5.38 -13.24
CA PHE A 66 -0.19 4.21 -14.10
C PHE A 66 -0.47 4.50 -15.58
N ALA A 67 -0.71 5.75 -15.98
CA ALA A 67 -0.87 6.11 -17.38
C ALA A 67 0.41 5.79 -18.19
N ASP A 68 1.58 6.08 -17.61
CA ASP A 68 2.90 5.85 -18.21
C ASP A 68 3.73 4.82 -17.43
N THR A 69 3.17 4.23 -16.37
CA THR A 69 3.85 3.27 -15.49
C THR A 69 3.13 1.93 -15.50
N VAL A 70 3.84 0.84 -15.79
CA VAL A 70 3.25 -0.51 -15.76
C VAL A 70 2.71 -0.82 -14.36
N SER A 71 1.45 -1.24 -14.26
CA SER A 71 0.75 -1.53 -13.02
C SER A 71 1.18 -2.83 -12.31
N THR A 72 2.48 -3.12 -12.22
CA THR A 72 2.98 -4.30 -11.50
C THR A 72 2.76 -4.17 -9.99
N THR A 73 2.76 -5.28 -9.25
CA THR A 73 2.60 -5.26 -7.78
C THR A 73 3.67 -4.40 -7.09
N GLU A 74 4.88 -4.34 -7.66
CA GLU A 74 5.97 -3.47 -7.21
C GLU A 74 5.62 -1.99 -7.35
N ASN A 75 5.17 -1.56 -8.54
CA ASN A 75 4.81 -0.17 -8.76
C ASN A 75 3.57 0.25 -7.94
N VAL A 76 2.65 -0.69 -7.68
CA VAL A 76 1.55 -0.47 -6.72
C VAL A 76 2.07 -0.27 -5.30
N ALA A 77 3.07 -1.04 -4.86
CA ALA A 77 3.68 -0.85 -3.54
C ALA A 77 4.40 0.51 -3.40
N VAL A 78 5.07 0.97 -4.47
CA VAL A 78 5.69 2.30 -4.53
C VAL A 78 4.64 3.40 -4.49
N PHE A 79 3.59 3.32 -5.31
CA PHE A 79 2.48 4.28 -5.31
C PHE A 79 1.83 4.43 -3.93
N ILE A 80 1.53 3.30 -3.26
CA ILE A 80 0.95 3.30 -1.91
C ILE A 80 1.92 3.96 -0.91
N TRP A 81 3.21 3.66 -0.99
CA TRP A 81 4.22 4.25 -0.13
C TRP A 81 4.29 5.76 -0.28
N GLU A 82 4.35 6.26 -1.51
CA GLU A 82 4.42 7.69 -1.81
C GLU A 82 3.18 8.45 -1.30
N ASN A 83 1.98 7.86 -1.44
CA ASN A 83 0.76 8.48 -0.92
C ASN A 83 0.70 8.46 0.62
N LEU A 84 1.13 7.36 1.25
CA LEU A 84 1.22 7.30 2.71
C LEU A 84 2.25 8.29 3.28
N GLN A 85 3.40 8.47 2.62
CA GLN A 85 4.42 9.44 3.02
C GLN A 85 3.89 10.89 3.05
N LYS A 86 2.94 11.24 2.18
CA LYS A 86 2.32 12.58 2.16
C LYS A 86 1.39 12.82 3.35
N LEU A 87 0.80 11.76 3.92
CA LEU A 87 -0.19 11.84 4.99
C LEU A 87 0.37 11.51 6.37
N LEU A 88 1.47 10.77 6.43
CA LEU A 88 2.10 10.34 7.68
C LEU A 88 3.25 11.27 8.07
N PRO A 89 3.54 11.42 9.38
CA PRO A 89 4.73 12.13 9.84
C PRO A 89 6.01 11.48 9.31
N GLU A 90 7.04 12.30 9.10
CA GLU A 90 8.35 11.84 8.66
C GLU A 90 8.91 10.74 9.60
N GLY A 91 9.40 9.65 9.02
CA GLY A 91 9.94 8.51 9.76
C GLY A 91 8.91 7.60 10.43
N ALA A 92 7.61 7.87 10.28
CA ALA A 92 6.55 7.00 10.81
C ALA A 92 6.29 5.76 9.95
N LEU A 93 6.41 5.88 8.62
CA LEU A 93 6.19 4.77 7.70
C LEU A 93 7.41 3.85 7.69
N TYR A 94 7.18 2.56 7.95
CA TYR A 94 8.25 1.56 8.02
C TYR A 94 8.28 0.58 6.84
N LYS A 95 7.11 0.17 6.35
CA LYS A 95 6.97 -0.87 5.33
C LYS A 95 5.59 -0.87 4.70
N VAL A 96 5.53 -1.00 3.38
CA VAL A 96 4.32 -1.38 2.64
C VAL A 96 4.48 -2.83 2.18
N LYS A 97 3.43 -3.64 2.33
CA LYS A 97 3.40 -5.02 1.85
C LYS A 97 2.11 -5.25 1.06
N VAL A 98 2.24 -5.56 -0.22
CA VAL A 98 1.13 -5.78 -1.14
C VAL A 98 1.05 -7.26 -1.48
N TYR A 99 -0.17 -7.80 -1.41
CA TYR A 99 -0.49 -9.16 -1.83
C TYR A 99 -1.39 -9.04 -3.05
N GLU A 100 -0.88 -9.43 -4.20
CA GLU A 100 -1.69 -9.47 -5.43
C GLU A 100 -2.49 -10.77 -5.48
N THR A 101 -1.83 -11.88 -5.16
CA THR A 101 -2.43 -13.20 -4.92
C THR A 101 -1.76 -13.83 -3.71
N ASP A 102 -2.20 -15.01 -3.27
CA ASP A 102 -1.57 -15.73 -2.16
C ASP A 102 -0.07 -16.00 -2.39
N ASN A 103 0.35 -16.13 -3.66
CA ASN A 103 1.72 -16.45 -4.05
C ASN A 103 2.51 -15.24 -4.58
N ASN A 104 1.85 -14.13 -4.92
CA ASN A 104 2.54 -12.91 -5.37
C ASN A 104 2.47 -11.82 -4.30
N ILE A 105 3.63 -11.57 -3.69
CA ILE A 105 3.78 -10.68 -2.53
C ILE A 105 4.98 -9.77 -2.74
N VAL A 106 4.74 -8.47 -2.68
CA VAL A 106 5.81 -7.45 -2.72
C VAL A 106 5.92 -6.73 -1.38
N VAL A 107 7.15 -6.44 -0.97
CA VAL A 107 7.47 -5.62 0.20
C VAL A 107 8.32 -4.43 -0.24
N TYR A 108 7.90 -3.23 0.13
CA TYR A 108 8.63 -2.00 -0.15
C TYR A 108 8.89 -1.19 1.13
N LYS A 109 10.06 -0.56 1.23
CA LYS A 109 10.54 0.15 2.43
C LYS A 109 11.10 1.55 2.13
N GLY A 110 10.87 2.08 0.93
CA GLY A 110 11.34 3.42 0.52
C GLY A 110 12.82 3.47 0.12
N GLU A 111 13.32 2.40 -0.50
CA GLU A 111 14.69 2.32 -1.07
C GLU A 111 14.74 2.93 -2.48
#